data_AF-A0A1V5KQN4-F1
#
_entry.id   AF-A0A1V5KQN4-F1
#
_cell.length_a   1.000
_cell.length_b   1.000
_cell.length_c   1.000
_cell.angle_alpha   90.00
_cell.angle_beta   90.00
_cell.angle_gamma   90.00
#
_symmetry.space_group_name_H-M   'P 1'
#
loop_
_entity.id
_entity.type
_entity.pdbx_description
1 polymer ?
#
loop_
_entity_poly.entity_id
_entity_poly.type
_entity_poly.pdbx_seq_one_letter_code
_entity_poly.pdbx_strand_id
1 'polypeptide(L)'
;MGFDTEIEEIFSFIYEAEFKNGLTEKEYDHVFRGKWDGALAVNAEEVADYKWVSRDVLEEDMEKNPEIFTAWFKIAWRTLQSRQENDGFC
;
A
#
# COMPACT_ATOMS: atom_id res chain seq x y z
N MET A 1 8.74 -5.75 -8.78
CA MET A 1 8.10 -7.02 -8.36
C MET A 1 8.21 -8.16 -9.39
N GLY A 2 8.43 -7.89 -10.69
CA GLY A 2 8.77 -8.92 -11.67
C GLY A 2 7.58 -9.74 -12.20
N PHE A 3 6.41 -9.13 -12.29
CA PHE A 3 5.21 -9.72 -12.86
C PHE A 3 4.38 -8.64 -13.58
N ASP A 4 3.46 -9.09 -14.44
CA ASP A 4 2.50 -8.25 -15.15
C ASP A 4 1.07 -8.70 -14.82
N THR A 5 0.16 -7.74 -14.60
CA THR A 5 -1.27 -7.98 -14.35
C THR A 5 -2.11 -6.85 -14.89
N GLU A 6 -3.38 -7.13 -15.19
CA GLU A 6 -4.38 -6.08 -15.33
C GLU A 6 -4.52 -5.31 -14.02
N ILE A 7 -4.69 -3.99 -14.13
CA ILE A 7 -4.85 -3.08 -13.01
C ILE A 7 -6.07 -2.17 -13.22
N GLU A 8 -6.71 -1.82 -12.12
CA GLU A 8 -7.83 -0.88 -12.06
C GLU A 8 -7.41 0.30 -11.16
N GLU A 9 -7.62 1.53 -11.63
CA GLU A 9 -7.44 2.73 -10.80
C GLU A 9 -8.57 2.81 -9.78
N ILE A 10 -8.23 2.97 -8.49
CA ILE A 10 -9.22 3.08 -7.42
C ILE A 10 -9.41 4.54 -7.02
N PHE A 11 -8.29 5.25 -6.78
CA PHE A 11 -8.29 6.68 -6.45
C PHE A 11 -6.89 7.27 -6.51
N SER A 12 -6.81 8.58 -6.35
CA SER A 12 -5.59 9.32 -6.10
C SER A 12 -5.73 10.25 -4.88
N PHE A 13 -4.60 10.65 -4.30
CA PHE A 13 -4.55 11.60 -3.18
C PHE A 13 -3.26 12.42 -3.19
N ILE A 14 -3.29 13.59 -2.55
CA ILE A 14 -2.09 14.40 -2.29
C ILE A 14 -1.71 14.21 -0.83
N TYR A 15 -0.43 13.99 -0.55
CA TYR A 15 0.09 13.93 0.81
C TYR A 15 1.40 14.72 0.95
N GLU A 16 1.73 15.03 2.21
CA GLU A 16 3.00 15.64 2.58
C GLU A 16 3.53 14.91 3.83
N ALA A 17 4.78 14.45 3.78
CA ALA A 17 5.42 13.70 4.86
C ALA A 17 6.87 14.16 5.05
N GLU A 18 7.24 14.46 6.29
CA GLU A 18 8.62 14.84 6.66
C GLU A 18 9.34 13.66 7.31
N PHE A 19 10.59 13.44 6.89
CA PHE A 19 11.45 12.40 7.42
C PHE A 19 12.51 12.95 8.37
N LYS A 20 12.98 12.10 9.29
CA LYS A 20 13.99 12.47 10.29
C LYS A 20 15.33 12.92 9.69
N ASN A 21 15.61 12.54 8.44
CA ASN A 21 16.81 12.94 7.71
C ASN A 21 16.67 14.30 7.00
N GLY A 22 15.56 15.02 7.20
CA GLY A 22 15.29 16.31 6.59
C GLY A 22 14.77 16.24 5.15
N LEU A 23 14.45 15.05 4.65
CA LEU A 23 13.72 14.90 3.39
C LEU A 23 12.22 15.11 3.61
N THR A 24 11.55 15.61 2.58
CA THR A 24 10.10 15.78 2.55
C THR A 24 9.56 15.15 1.27
N GLU A 25 8.54 14.32 1.40
CA GLU A 25 7.70 13.87 0.29
C GLU A 25 6.50 14.83 0.19
N LYS A 26 6.23 15.32 -1.02
CA LYS A 26 5.03 16.10 -1.34
C LYS A 26 4.54 15.70 -2.72
N GLU A 27 3.64 14.72 -2.74
CA GLU A 27 3.36 13.94 -3.94
C GLU A 27 1.86 13.82 -4.20
N TYR A 28 1.54 13.58 -5.47
CA TYR A 28 0.20 13.20 -5.93
C TYR A 28 0.23 11.75 -6.36
N ASP A 29 -0.27 10.88 -5.49
CA ASP A 29 -0.17 9.42 -5.63
C ASP A 29 -1.45 8.85 -6.21
N HIS A 30 -1.27 7.95 -7.19
CA HIS A 30 -2.34 7.14 -7.77
C HIS A 30 -2.29 5.72 -7.20
N VAL A 31 -3.44 5.22 -6.74
CA VAL A 31 -3.60 3.89 -6.16
C VAL A 31 -4.32 2.99 -7.15
N PHE A 32 -3.66 1.92 -7.54
CA PHE A 32 -4.18 0.88 -8.44
C PHE A 32 -4.32 -0.44 -7.70
N ARG A 33 -5.26 -1.28 -8.16
CA ARG A 33 -5.46 -2.65 -7.68
C ARG A 33 -5.28 -3.63 -8.84
N GLY A 34 -4.50 -4.67 -8.61
CA GLY A 34 -4.36 -5.82 -9.51
C GLY A 34 -4.51 -7.13 -8.74
N LYS A 35 -4.61 -8.26 -9.45
CA LYS A 35 -4.67 -9.61 -8.85
C LYS A 35 -3.55 -10.46 -9.43
N TRP A 36 -2.83 -11.16 -8.58
CA TRP A 36 -1.72 -11.99 -9.00
C TRP A 36 -1.62 -13.24 -8.13
N ASP A 37 -1.67 -14.42 -8.76
CA ASP A 37 -1.58 -15.72 -8.10
C ASP A 37 -0.28 -16.48 -8.48
N GLY A 38 0.62 -15.81 -9.21
CA GLY A 38 1.88 -16.40 -9.67
C GLY A 38 3.06 -16.20 -8.71
N ALA A 39 4.22 -16.74 -9.08
CA ALA A 39 5.46 -16.49 -8.36
C ALA A 39 5.97 -15.06 -8.61
N LEU A 40 6.66 -14.47 -7.62
CA LEU A 40 7.33 -13.18 -7.76
C LEU A 40 8.80 -13.37 -8.17
N ALA A 41 9.27 -12.53 -9.09
CA ALA A 41 10.67 -12.44 -9.49
C ALA A 41 11.21 -11.05 -9.08
N VAL A 42 11.39 -10.84 -7.77
CA VAL A 42 11.79 -9.53 -7.24
C VAL A 42 13.25 -9.19 -7.53
N ASN A 43 13.53 -7.90 -7.76
CA ASN A 43 14.89 -7.37 -7.73
C ASN A 43 15.28 -7.12 -6.26
N ALA A 44 16.28 -7.83 -5.76
CA ALA A 44 16.72 -7.74 -4.37
C ALA A 44 17.41 -6.40 -4.02
N GLU A 45 17.82 -5.61 -5.02
CA GLU A 45 18.35 -4.26 -4.79
C GLU A 45 17.25 -3.26 -4.40
N GLU A 46 16.00 -3.53 -4.81
CA GLU A 46 14.85 -2.65 -4.58
C GLU A 46 13.91 -3.20 -3.50
N VAL A 47 13.82 -4.54 -3.38
CA VAL A 47 12.89 -5.22 -2.48
C VAL A 47 13.67 -6.15 -1.56
N ALA A 48 13.75 -5.79 -0.29
CA ALA A 48 14.44 -6.59 0.72
C ALA A 48 13.67 -7.87 1.09
N ASP A 49 12.33 -7.80 1.16
CA ASP A 49 11.46 -8.93 1.48
C ASP A 49 9.99 -8.63 1.06
N TYR A 50 9.14 -9.66 1.02
CA TYR A 50 7.70 -9.53 0.78
C TYR A 50 6.90 -10.59 1.53
N LYS A 51 5.63 -10.29 1.81
CA LYS A 51 4.70 -11.26 2.40
C LYS A 51 3.29 -11.10 1.82
N TRP A 52 2.63 -12.23 1.59
CA TRP A 52 1.19 -12.28 1.34
C TRP A 52 0.47 -12.45 2.68
N VAL A 53 -0.39 -11.51 3.02
CA VAL A 53 -1.15 -11.54 4.29
C VAL A 53 -2.63 -11.26 4.04
N SER A 54 -3.48 -11.78 4.92
CA SER A 54 -4.89 -11.40 4.94
C SER A 54 -5.06 -9.97 5.43
N ARG A 55 -6.23 -9.39 5.16
CA ARG A 55 -6.61 -8.05 5.62
C ARG A 55 -6.46 -7.90 7.13
N ASP A 56 -7.02 -8.83 7.89
CA ASP A 56 -7.00 -8.78 9.37
C ASP A 56 -5.57 -8.78 9.93
N VAL A 57 -4.69 -9.61 9.34
CA VAL A 57 -3.28 -9.67 9.73
C VAL A 57 -2.57 -8.35 9.41
N LEU A 58 -2.82 -7.77 8.24
CA LEU A 58 -2.26 -6.48 7.87
C LEU A 58 -2.69 -5.37 8.83
N GLU A 59 -3.98 -5.31 9.16
CA GLU A 59 -4.52 -4.31 10.10
C GLU A 59 -3.90 -4.45 11.49
N GLU A 60 -3.82 -5.68 12.02
CA GLU A 60 -3.17 -5.95 13.30
C GLU A 60 -1.69 -5.53 13.31
N ASP A 61 -0.97 -5.77 12.21
CA ASP A 61 0.45 -5.42 12.09
C ASP A 61 0.67 -3.90 11.97
N MET A 62 -0.23 -3.20 11.27
CA MET A 62 -0.20 -1.73 11.17
C MET A 62 -0.48 -1.05 12.52
N GLU A 63 -1.28 -1.68 13.39
CA GLU A 63 -1.52 -1.20 14.75
C GLU A 63 -0.33 -1.48 15.67
N LYS A 64 0.25 -2.68 15.59
CA LYS A 64 1.34 -3.12 16.48
C LYS A 64 2.69 -2.51 16.13
N ASN A 65 2.97 -2.38 14.84
CA ASN A 65 4.27 -1.97 14.29
C ASN A 65 4.09 -0.82 13.28
N PRO A 66 3.49 0.32 13.64
CA PRO A 66 3.19 1.38 12.68
C PRO A 66 4.44 1.92 11.98
N GLU A 67 5.61 1.86 12.60
CA GLU A 67 6.88 2.38 12.08
C GLU A 67 7.45 1.60 10.89
N ILE A 68 7.05 0.35 10.68
CA ILE A 68 7.51 -0.45 9.52
C ILE A 68 6.74 -0.12 8.23
N PHE A 69 5.68 0.70 8.32
CA PHE A 69 4.87 1.13 7.19
C PHE A 69 5.16 2.59 6.82
N THR A 70 5.22 2.84 5.52
CA THR A 70 5.42 4.19 4.96
C THR A 70 4.23 5.11 5.25
N ALA A 71 4.45 6.42 5.18
CA ALA A 71 3.39 7.40 5.42
C ALA A 71 2.27 7.29 4.38
N TRP A 72 2.61 7.22 3.08
CA TRP A 72 1.66 7.10 1.99
C TRP A 72 0.82 5.82 2.11
N PHE A 73 1.40 4.69 2.53
CA PHE A 73 0.68 3.42 2.63
C PHE A 73 -0.42 3.48 3.70
N LYS A 74 -0.15 4.10 4.85
CA LYS A 74 -1.15 4.31 5.92
C LYS A 74 -2.32 5.17 5.44
N ILE A 75 -2.04 6.20 4.65
CA ILE A 75 -3.06 7.09 4.09
C ILE A 75 -3.90 6.31 3.07
N ALA A 76 -3.25 5.67 2.10
CA ALA A 76 -3.91 4.86 1.07
C ALA A 76 -4.79 3.77 1.68
N TRP A 77 -4.30 3.05 2.69
CA TRP A 77 -5.06 1.99 3.36
C TRP A 77 -6.33 2.52 4.04
N ARG A 78 -6.24 3.62 4.80
CA ARG A 78 -7.40 4.26 5.43
C ARG A 78 -8.42 4.76 4.41
N THR A 79 -7.96 5.34 3.31
CA THR A 79 -8.82 5.79 2.22
C THR A 79 -9.48 4.62 1.49
N LEU A 80 -8.78 3.49 1.35
CA LEU A 80 -9.34 2.28 0.76
C LEU A 80 -10.43 1.68 1.65
N GLN A 81 -10.22 1.62 2.97
CA GLN A 81 -11.21 1.12 3.93
C GLN A 81 -12.51 1.95 3.88
N SER A 82 -12.41 3.27 3.92
CA SER A 82 -13.60 4.14 3.90
C SER A 82 -14.40 4.04 2.60
N ARG A 83 -13.77 3.61 1.50
CA ARG A 83 -14.46 3.37 0.23
C ARG A 83 -15.15 2.00 0.20
N GLN A 84 -14.51 0.96 0.71
CA GLN A 84 -15.12 -0.38 0.76
C GLN A 84 -16.36 -0.43 1.67
N GLU A 85 -16.39 0.38 2.73
CA GLU A 85 -17.59 0.53 3.57
C GLU A 85 -18.78 1.17 2.82
N ASN A 86 -18.51 1.97 1.79
CA ASN A 86 -19.53 2.62 0.95
C ASN A 86 -19.97 1.75 -0.23
N ASP A 87 -19.16 0.76 -0.64
CA ASP A 87 -19.46 -0.14 -1.76
C ASP A 87 -20.28 -1.39 -1.35
N GLY A 88 -20.71 -1.48 -0.08
CA GLY A 88 -21.78 -2.38 0.34
C GLY A 88 -21.62 -3.83 -0.10
N PHE A 89 -20.59 -4.53 0.40
CA PHE A 89 -20.59 -5.99 0.39
C PHE A 89 -21.23 -6.51 1.69
N CYS A 90 -22.51 -6.86 1.59
CA CYS A 90 -23.10 -7.96 2.36
C CYS A 90 -22.65 -9.29 1.78
#